data_AF-A0A1N6L6X1-F1
#
_entry.id   AF-A0A1N6L6X1-F1
#
_cell.length_a   1.000
_cell.length_b   1.000
_cell.length_c   1.000
_cell.angle_alpha   90.00
_cell.angle_beta   90.00
_cell.angle_gamma   90.00
#
_symmetry.space_group_name_H-M   'P 1'
#
loop_
_entity.id
_entity.type
_entity.pdbx_description
1 polymer ?
#
loop_
_entity_poly.entity_id
_entity_poly.type
_entity_poly.pdbx_seq_one_letter_code
_entity_poly.pdbx_strand_id
1 'polypeptide(L)'
;MIATVLLLTGGAAKPALAAASSSTFQFALPGGAAIFYGKALNPQAPLTQRAWRQAVFHFPNGATFSLLPRAGETDAAGTEMEQPSDSNISPSGEYVVIGRVESGMVSTGPGQAEIESSREYCSAIEIRTGCITSDQTGEICGESWQAGQDALWGTDDQTNVMLKRDRPSASRLLRFISAGQPPGPVIGDDAGADNLLRCDPPSSVNRATYGKIAAALHAAGAHKDARLIDAAFSNANGGGVGTPAPAAVESEHRAATILAQRATLYTAPDDAHASRAYLVQNDAVTVLKQSPAGWAYVDYVNASGKHLLRWIKADQLAIKS
;
A
#
# COMPACT_ATOMS: atom_id res chain seq x y z
N MET A 1 44.93 22.97 66.10
CA MET A 1 44.28 22.05 65.14
C MET A 1 42.95 22.67 64.76
N ILE A 2 42.85 23.23 63.56
CA ILE A 2 41.62 23.86 63.05
C ILE A 2 41.12 22.98 61.90
N ALA A 3 39.90 22.48 62.03
CA ALA A 3 39.23 21.62 61.06
C ALA A 3 38.59 22.47 59.97
N THR A 4 38.90 22.17 58.70
CA THR A 4 38.29 22.79 57.53
C THR A 4 37.18 21.88 57.01
N VAL A 5 35.93 22.35 57.09
CA VAL A 5 34.76 21.67 56.52
C VAL A 5 34.60 22.13 55.07
N LEU A 6 34.74 21.21 54.11
CA LEU A 6 34.35 21.44 52.71
C LEU A 6 32.83 21.23 52.59
N LEU A 7 32.10 22.30 52.24
CA LEU A 7 30.71 22.23 51.79
C LEU A 7 30.68 21.98 50.28
N LEU A 8 30.31 20.76 49.89
CA LEU A 8 29.95 20.43 48.51
C LEU A 8 28.53 20.94 48.24
N THR A 9 28.40 22.03 47.49
CA THR A 9 27.13 22.49 46.94
C THR A 9 26.79 21.63 45.72
N GLY A 10 25.92 20.65 45.92
CA GLY A 10 25.29 19.89 44.83
C GLY A 10 24.41 20.83 43.99
N GLY A 11 24.86 21.13 42.77
CA GLY A 11 24.04 21.82 41.78
C GLY A 11 22.88 20.92 41.38
N ALA A 12 21.65 21.36 41.68
CA ALA A 12 20.45 20.72 41.17
C ALA A 12 20.45 20.82 39.64
N ALA A 13 20.63 19.69 38.96
CA ALA A 13 20.37 19.60 37.53
C ALA A 13 18.90 19.98 37.29
N LYS A 14 18.67 20.99 36.45
CA LYS A 14 17.33 21.33 35.97
C LYS A 14 16.74 20.06 35.34
N PRO A 15 15.51 19.65 35.70
CA PRO A 15 14.87 18.56 35.00
C PRO A 15 14.77 18.95 33.52
N ALA A 16 15.29 18.08 32.65
CA ALA A 16 15.06 18.16 31.23
C ALA A 16 13.54 18.28 31.02
N LEU A 17 13.10 19.34 30.33
CA LEU A 17 11.70 19.47 29.93
C LEU A 17 11.33 18.17 29.22
N ALA A 18 10.43 17.39 29.83
CA ALA A 18 9.79 16.29 29.15
C ALA A 18 9.17 16.85 27.86
N ALA A 19 9.57 16.30 26.71
CA ALA A 19 9.02 16.68 25.43
C ALA A 19 7.48 16.61 25.52
N ALA A 20 6.79 17.67 25.10
CA ALA A 20 5.35 17.72 25.15
C ALA A 20 4.75 16.47 24.48
N SER A 21 3.87 15.77 25.20
CA SER A 21 3.19 14.58 24.70
C SER A 21 2.18 14.97 23.63
N SER A 22 2.64 15.15 22.39
CA SER A 22 1.75 15.36 21.26
C SER A 22 1.10 14.05 20.85
N SER A 23 -0.22 13.96 20.83
CA SER A 23 -0.97 12.80 20.30
C SER A 23 -1.19 12.87 18.80
N THR A 24 -0.61 13.88 18.13
CA THR A 24 -0.69 14.13 16.70
C THR A 24 0.68 14.46 16.10
N PHE A 25 0.83 14.22 14.81
CA PHE A 25 2.03 14.54 14.04
C PHE A 25 1.64 14.94 12.62
N GLN A 26 2.23 16.01 12.10
CA GLN A 26 2.01 16.45 10.72
C GLN A 26 3.27 16.17 9.90
N PHE A 27 3.11 15.39 8.84
CA PHE A 27 4.15 15.15 7.85
C PHE A 27 3.88 16.02 6.62
N ALA A 28 4.78 16.97 6.33
CA ALA A 28 4.63 17.87 5.20
C ALA A 28 5.01 17.15 3.90
N LEU A 29 4.25 17.39 2.84
CA LEU A 29 4.51 16.89 1.50
C LEU A 29 4.74 18.05 0.52
N PRO A 30 5.46 17.81 -0.58
CA PRO A 30 5.58 18.76 -1.68
C PRO A 30 4.23 19.34 -2.14
N GLY A 31 4.28 20.59 -2.62
CA GLY A 31 3.09 21.29 -3.12
C GLY A 31 2.11 21.76 -2.05
N GLY A 32 2.46 21.67 -0.76
CA GLY A 32 1.62 22.11 0.36
C GLY A 32 0.62 21.06 0.84
N ALA A 33 0.70 19.82 0.34
CA ALA A 33 -0.03 18.70 0.90
C ALA A 33 0.58 18.26 2.24
N ALA A 34 -0.15 17.47 3.02
CA ALA A 34 0.37 16.91 4.27
C ALA A 34 -0.38 15.63 4.66
N ILE A 35 0.25 14.80 5.49
CA ILE A 35 -0.42 13.69 6.18
C ILE A 35 -0.46 14.01 7.67
N PHE A 36 -1.66 14.02 8.24
CA PHE A 36 -1.90 14.22 9.65
C PHE A 36 -2.11 12.88 10.32
N TYR A 37 -1.18 12.53 11.19
CA TYR A 37 -1.22 11.35 12.03
C TYR A 37 -1.85 11.69 13.38
N GLY A 38 -2.68 10.79 13.87
CA GLY A 38 -3.40 10.92 15.14
C GLY A 38 -3.55 9.59 15.85
N LYS A 39 -4.08 9.64 17.08
CA LYS A 39 -4.29 8.46 17.93
C LYS A 39 -3.01 7.61 18.09
N ALA A 40 -1.90 8.25 18.49
CA ALA A 40 -0.67 7.54 18.80
C ALA A 40 -0.89 6.48 19.90
N LEU A 41 -0.38 5.27 19.71
CA LEU A 41 -0.49 4.18 20.69
C LEU A 41 0.31 4.45 21.96
N ASN A 42 1.51 5.03 21.80
CA ASN A 42 2.32 5.50 22.91
C ASN A 42 2.71 6.97 22.68
N PRO A 43 1.85 7.93 23.06
CA PRO A 43 2.12 9.37 22.86
C PRO A 43 3.34 9.90 23.61
N GLN A 44 3.90 9.12 24.55
CA GLN A 44 5.10 9.47 25.32
C GLN A 44 6.38 8.95 24.68
N ALA A 45 6.31 7.99 23.75
CA ALA A 45 7.48 7.51 23.04
C ALA A 45 8.11 8.65 22.19
N PRO A 46 9.42 8.58 21.87
CA PRO A 46 10.01 9.38 20.81
C PRO A 46 9.19 9.28 19.53
N LEU A 47 9.05 10.35 18.74
CA LEU A 47 8.24 10.36 17.52
C LEU A 47 8.56 9.17 16.60
N THR A 48 9.86 8.88 16.43
CA THR A 48 10.39 7.76 15.61
C THR A 48 10.00 6.37 16.07
N GLN A 49 9.43 6.24 17.26
CA GLN A 49 8.96 4.99 17.86
C GLN A 49 7.44 4.96 18.03
N ARG A 50 6.72 5.95 17.50
CA ARG A 50 5.26 6.01 17.60
C ARG A 50 4.61 5.32 16.41
N ALA A 51 3.66 4.45 16.74
CA ALA A 51 2.69 3.90 15.81
C ALA A 51 1.36 4.67 15.94
N TRP A 52 0.68 4.85 14.81
CA TRP A 52 -0.49 5.73 14.69
C TRP A 52 -1.72 4.97 14.20
N ARG A 53 -2.85 5.11 14.89
CA ARG A 53 -4.12 4.47 14.47
C ARG A 53 -4.94 5.32 13.52
N GLN A 54 -4.46 6.51 13.18
CA GLN A 54 -5.12 7.42 12.27
C GLN A 54 -4.09 8.12 11.39
N ALA A 55 -4.39 8.18 10.09
CA ALA A 55 -3.67 9.00 9.11
C ALA A 55 -4.68 9.61 8.14
N VAL A 56 -4.62 10.92 7.96
CA VAL A 56 -5.49 11.69 7.06
C VAL A 56 -4.62 12.47 6.10
N PHE A 57 -4.85 12.30 4.81
CA PHE A 57 -4.19 13.09 3.78
C PHE A 57 -4.93 14.43 3.62
N HIS A 58 -4.18 15.52 3.56
CA HIS A 58 -4.67 16.88 3.39
C HIS A 58 -4.09 17.47 2.11
N PHE A 59 -4.98 17.96 1.24
CA PHE A 59 -4.61 18.73 0.06
C PHE A 59 -4.43 20.21 0.41
N PRO A 60 -3.66 20.96 -0.41
CA PRO A 60 -3.47 22.40 -0.22
C PRO A 60 -4.78 23.22 -0.27
N ASN A 61 -5.79 22.71 -0.97
CA ASN A 61 -7.11 23.33 -1.07
C ASN A 61 -8.03 23.03 0.13
N GLY A 62 -7.52 22.33 1.16
CA GLY A 62 -8.26 21.95 2.36
C GLY A 62 -9.10 20.67 2.22
N ALA A 63 -9.19 20.05 1.04
CA ALA A 63 -9.83 18.76 0.89
C ALA A 63 -9.02 17.68 1.61
N THR A 64 -9.69 16.62 2.09
CA THR A 64 -9.03 15.54 2.84
C THR A 64 -9.60 14.17 2.47
N PHE A 65 -8.82 13.13 2.76
CA PHE A 65 -9.31 11.76 2.80
C PHE A 65 -8.55 10.92 3.84
N SER A 66 -9.18 9.90 4.39
CA SER A 66 -8.57 9.02 5.39
C SER A 66 -7.72 7.95 4.71
N LEU A 67 -6.44 7.86 5.09
CA LEU A 67 -5.54 6.76 4.77
C LEU A 67 -5.72 5.60 5.76
N LEU A 68 -5.99 5.93 7.03
CA LEU A 68 -6.36 4.97 8.07
C LEU A 68 -7.33 5.61 9.09
N PRO A 69 -8.44 4.94 9.45
CA PRO A 69 -9.04 3.81 8.72
C PRO A 69 -9.45 4.23 7.31
N ARG A 70 -9.48 3.30 6.34
CA ARG A 70 -9.92 3.66 4.98
C ARG A 70 -11.39 4.04 4.99
N ALA A 71 -11.83 4.68 3.90
CA ALA A 71 -13.19 5.15 3.78
C ALA A 71 -14.21 4.00 3.93
N GLY A 72 -14.79 3.85 5.12
CA GLY A 72 -15.88 2.87 5.38
C GLY A 72 -15.47 1.74 6.29
N GLU A 73 -14.20 1.69 6.65
CA GLU A 73 -13.71 0.91 7.75
C GLU A 73 -13.93 1.67 9.06
N THR A 74 -14.40 0.96 10.09
CA THR A 74 -14.29 1.41 11.47
C THR A 74 -12.90 1.08 11.99
N ASP A 75 -12.40 1.81 13.01
CA ASP A 75 -11.09 1.59 13.65
C ASP A 75 -10.72 0.09 13.68
N ALA A 76 -9.88 -0.35 12.73
CA ALA A 76 -9.46 -1.74 12.63
C ALA A 76 -8.50 -2.00 13.80
N ALA A 77 -8.97 -2.74 14.81
CA ALA A 77 -8.10 -3.18 15.88
C ALA A 77 -6.89 -3.91 15.27
N GLY A 78 -5.69 -3.53 15.70
CA GLY A 78 -4.43 -4.09 15.19
C GLY A 78 -3.89 -3.47 13.90
N THR A 79 -4.52 -2.43 13.31
CA THR A 79 -3.91 -1.70 12.18
C THR A 79 -3.23 -0.40 12.64
N GLU A 80 -1.98 -0.22 12.22
CA GLU A 80 -1.09 0.84 12.67
C GLU A 80 -0.28 1.40 11.49
N MET A 81 -0.18 2.72 11.39
CA MET A 81 0.71 3.37 10.43
C MET A 81 2.06 3.63 11.07
N GLU A 82 3.11 3.38 10.30
CA GLU A 82 4.47 3.77 10.65
C GLU A 82 4.67 5.28 10.44
N GLN A 83 5.60 5.86 11.18
CA GLN A 83 5.96 7.25 10.96
C GLN A 83 6.68 7.40 9.62
N PRO A 84 6.22 8.28 8.73
CA PRO A 84 6.96 8.60 7.51
C PRO A 84 8.15 9.51 7.82
N SER A 85 9.12 9.46 6.93
CA SER A 85 10.33 10.27 6.91
C SER A 85 10.49 10.90 5.53
N ASP A 86 11.35 11.91 5.40
CA ASP A 86 11.57 12.58 4.12
C ASP A 86 12.10 11.62 3.04
N SER A 87 12.80 10.54 3.43
CA SER A 87 13.24 9.49 2.50
C SER A 87 12.10 8.61 1.97
N ASN A 88 10.88 8.77 2.48
CA ASN A 88 9.70 8.13 1.91
C ASN A 88 9.12 8.91 0.72
N ILE A 89 9.54 10.16 0.50
CA ILE A 89 9.13 10.99 -0.63
C ILE A 89 10.10 10.72 -1.79
N SER A 90 9.57 10.51 -3.00
CA SER A 90 10.40 10.33 -4.20
C SER A 90 11.27 11.56 -4.45
N PRO A 91 12.47 11.43 -5.04
CA PRO A 91 13.30 12.58 -5.38
C PRO A 91 12.60 13.64 -6.26
N SER A 92 11.65 13.22 -7.11
CA SER A 92 10.78 14.12 -7.88
C SER A 92 9.74 14.88 -7.06
N GLY A 93 9.45 14.43 -5.84
CA GLY A 93 8.37 14.94 -5.00
C GLY A 93 6.96 14.56 -5.48
N GLU A 94 6.83 13.66 -6.45
CA GLU A 94 5.54 13.24 -7.00
C GLU A 94 4.86 12.14 -6.19
N TYR A 95 5.64 11.29 -5.50
CA TYR A 95 5.14 10.13 -4.78
C TYR A 95 5.63 10.10 -3.32
N VAL A 96 4.83 9.49 -2.46
CA VAL A 96 5.23 9.09 -1.10
C VAL A 96 4.84 7.63 -0.87
N VAL A 97 5.74 6.86 -0.25
CA VAL A 97 5.46 5.47 0.18
C VAL A 97 5.33 5.42 1.69
N ILE A 98 4.17 5.02 2.19
CA ILE A 98 3.90 4.96 3.64
C ILE A 98 3.69 3.52 4.10
N GLY A 99 4.36 3.15 5.19
CA GLY A 99 4.27 1.83 5.82
C GLY A 99 3.07 1.69 6.75
N ARG A 100 2.52 0.49 6.81
CA ARG A 100 1.39 0.11 7.67
C ARG A 100 1.55 -1.34 8.12
N VAL A 101 1.27 -1.60 9.39
CA VAL A 101 1.21 -2.95 9.96
C VAL A 101 -0.23 -3.30 10.27
N GLU A 102 -0.68 -4.47 9.85
CA GLU A 102 -1.95 -5.06 10.27
C GLU A 102 -1.66 -6.29 11.12
N SER A 103 -2.18 -6.31 12.35
CA SER A 103 -2.03 -7.40 13.31
C SER A 103 -3.39 -7.98 13.68
N GLY A 104 -3.48 -9.29 13.80
CA GLY A 104 -4.71 -9.98 14.17
C GLY A 104 -4.51 -11.46 14.43
N MET A 105 -5.58 -12.12 14.88
CA MET A 105 -5.57 -13.56 15.13
C MET A 105 -5.86 -14.31 13.82
N VAL A 106 -5.04 -15.30 13.49
CA VAL A 106 -5.19 -16.12 12.30
C VAL A 106 -5.45 -17.56 12.73
N SER A 107 -6.51 -18.16 12.20
CA SER A 107 -6.81 -19.57 12.39
C SER A 107 -5.73 -20.43 11.73
N THR A 108 -5.16 -21.36 12.50
CA THR A 108 -4.17 -22.33 12.04
C THR A 108 -4.78 -23.62 11.50
N GLY A 109 -6.08 -23.81 11.72
CA GLY A 109 -6.85 -24.96 11.25
C GLY A 109 -8.00 -25.31 12.20
N PRO A 110 -8.90 -26.22 11.80
CA PRO A 110 -10.00 -26.66 12.65
C PRO A 110 -9.49 -27.24 13.97
N GLY A 111 -9.94 -26.69 15.11
CA GLY A 111 -9.58 -27.16 16.45
C GLY A 111 -8.20 -26.75 16.95
N GLN A 112 -7.46 -25.94 16.20
CA GLN A 112 -6.17 -25.40 16.64
C GLN A 112 -6.34 -23.98 17.20
N ALA A 113 -5.44 -23.59 18.11
CA ALA A 113 -5.42 -22.25 18.67
C ALA A 113 -5.10 -21.23 17.59
N GLU A 114 -5.86 -20.13 17.57
CA GLU A 114 -5.53 -18.98 16.74
C GLU A 114 -4.18 -18.40 17.18
N ILE A 115 -3.38 -17.94 16.21
CA ILE A 115 -2.06 -17.34 16.47
C ILE A 115 -2.12 -15.88 16.07
N GLU A 116 -1.57 -15.01 16.92
CA GLU A 116 -1.34 -13.61 16.60
C GLU A 116 -0.33 -13.48 15.45
N SER A 117 -0.72 -12.78 14.40
CA SER A 117 0.09 -12.54 13.21
C SER A 117 0.03 -11.07 12.87
N SER A 118 1.19 -10.50 12.53
CA SER A 118 1.31 -9.21 11.89
C SER A 118 1.67 -9.36 10.41
N ARG A 119 1.28 -8.38 9.61
CA ARG A 119 1.66 -8.24 8.20
C ARG A 119 1.93 -6.78 7.89
N GLU A 120 3.07 -6.55 7.24
CA GLU A 120 3.47 -5.24 6.75
C GLU A 120 2.93 -4.98 5.35
N TYR A 121 2.43 -3.77 5.16
CA TYR A 121 1.93 -3.18 3.94
C TYR A 121 2.64 -1.86 3.67
N CYS A 122 2.70 -1.48 2.40
CA CYS A 122 3.16 -0.16 2.00
C CYS A 122 2.27 0.39 0.88
N SER A 123 1.76 1.59 1.09
CA SER A 123 0.93 2.29 0.12
C SER A 123 1.75 3.33 -0.64
N ALA A 124 1.79 3.24 -1.96
CA ALA A 124 2.38 4.25 -2.83
C ALA A 124 1.32 5.28 -3.24
N ILE A 125 1.56 6.55 -2.92
CA ILE A 125 0.59 7.63 -3.10
C ILE A 125 1.16 8.69 -4.03
N GLU A 126 0.44 8.98 -5.12
CA GLU A 126 0.70 10.16 -5.95
C GLU A 126 0.24 11.42 -5.19
N ILE A 127 1.19 12.26 -4.77
CA ILE A 127 0.95 13.38 -3.84
C ILE A 127 -0.04 14.38 -4.41
N ARG A 128 0.05 14.68 -5.70
CA ARG A 128 -0.80 15.68 -6.37
C ARG A 128 -2.29 15.31 -6.34
N THR A 129 -2.60 14.04 -6.54
CA THR A 129 -3.98 13.56 -6.72
C THR A 129 -4.51 12.83 -5.49
N GLY A 130 -3.62 12.39 -4.59
CA GLY A 130 -3.93 11.47 -3.50
C GLY A 130 -4.32 10.07 -3.98
N CYS A 131 -4.00 9.70 -5.22
CA CYS A 131 -4.21 8.35 -5.72
C CYS A 131 -3.26 7.38 -5.00
N ILE A 132 -3.82 6.42 -4.27
CA ILE A 132 -3.09 5.25 -3.79
C ILE A 132 -2.93 4.32 -5.00
N THR A 133 -1.76 4.40 -5.62
CA THR A 133 -1.40 3.66 -6.83
C THR A 133 -1.25 2.16 -6.57
N SER A 134 -0.79 1.78 -5.38
CA SER A 134 -0.73 0.40 -4.95
C SER A 134 -0.73 0.31 -3.43
N ASP A 135 -1.13 -0.84 -2.91
CA ASP A 135 -0.91 -1.24 -1.52
C ASP A 135 -0.22 -2.61 -1.51
N GLN A 136 1.10 -2.60 -1.41
CA GLN A 136 1.95 -3.79 -1.53
C GLN A 136 2.25 -4.39 -0.16
N THR A 137 2.85 -5.59 -0.15
CA THR A 137 3.32 -6.24 1.08
C THR A 137 4.69 -6.88 0.87
N GLY A 138 5.38 -7.20 1.98
CA GLY A 138 6.65 -7.93 2.03
C GLY A 138 7.78 -7.23 1.28
N GLU A 139 8.56 -7.96 0.45
CA GLU A 139 9.84 -7.48 -0.12
C GLU A 139 9.75 -6.09 -0.79
N ILE A 140 8.69 -5.83 -1.57
CA ILE A 140 8.50 -4.53 -2.23
C ILE A 140 8.47 -3.38 -1.21
N CYS A 141 7.98 -3.60 0.00
CA CYS A 141 7.91 -2.58 1.04
C CYS A 141 9.25 -2.32 1.74
N GLY A 142 10.20 -3.25 1.66
CA GLY A 142 11.54 -3.11 2.23
C GLY A 142 12.52 -2.35 1.34
N GLU A 143 12.09 -1.93 0.15
CA GLU A 143 12.90 -1.16 -0.79
C GLU A 143 12.98 0.33 -0.41
N SER A 144 13.71 1.10 -1.22
CA SER A 144 13.80 2.55 -1.09
C SER A 144 13.86 3.24 -2.45
N TRP A 145 13.65 4.56 -2.45
CA TRP A 145 13.88 5.39 -3.63
C TRP A 145 15.36 5.39 -4.01
N GLN A 146 15.66 5.15 -5.28
CA GLN A 146 17.03 5.11 -5.80
C GLN A 146 17.59 6.52 -5.93
N ALA A 147 18.78 6.73 -5.37
CA ALA A 147 19.46 8.02 -5.43
C ALA A 147 19.75 8.44 -6.89
N GLY A 148 19.45 9.69 -7.23
CA GLY A 148 19.66 10.24 -8.57
C GLY A 148 18.63 9.80 -9.62
N GLN A 149 17.58 9.08 -9.22
CA GLN A 149 16.44 8.73 -10.07
C GLN A 149 15.18 9.44 -9.58
N ASP A 150 14.36 9.97 -10.48
CA ASP A 150 13.21 10.80 -10.14
C ASP A 150 12.15 10.06 -9.30
N ALA A 151 11.77 8.85 -9.74
CA ALA A 151 10.73 8.04 -9.10
C ALA A 151 10.96 6.53 -9.31
N LEU A 152 12.15 6.04 -8.97
CA LEU A 152 12.50 4.61 -9.02
C LEU A 152 12.53 4.00 -7.62
N TRP A 153 11.59 3.11 -7.33
CA TRP A 153 11.44 2.38 -6.06
C TRP A 153 11.98 0.95 -6.22
N GLY A 154 13.10 0.65 -5.55
CA GLY A 154 13.81 -0.61 -5.75
C GLY A 154 14.27 -0.78 -7.20
N THR A 155 13.73 -1.77 -7.89
CA THR A 155 13.98 -2.10 -9.31
C THR A 155 12.90 -1.52 -10.25
N ASP A 156 13.16 -1.56 -11.56
CA ASP A 156 12.19 -1.15 -12.58
C ASP A 156 10.87 -1.94 -12.49
N ASP A 157 10.93 -3.25 -12.22
CA ASP A 157 9.74 -4.09 -12.09
C ASP A 157 8.92 -3.75 -10.86
N GLN A 158 9.58 -3.57 -9.71
CA GLN A 158 8.94 -3.13 -8.47
C GLN A 158 8.32 -1.74 -8.63
N THR A 159 9.02 -0.82 -9.30
CA THR A 159 8.50 0.53 -9.62
C THR A 159 7.30 0.46 -10.53
N ASN A 160 7.35 -0.37 -11.58
CA ASN A 160 6.23 -0.54 -12.51
C ASN A 160 5.01 -1.13 -11.80
N VAL A 161 5.19 -2.09 -10.88
CA VAL A 161 4.10 -2.60 -10.04
C VAL A 161 3.54 -1.50 -9.14
N MET A 162 4.40 -0.85 -8.35
CA MET A 162 4.02 0.17 -7.36
C MET A 162 3.28 1.34 -7.99
N LEU A 163 3.80 1.91 -9.08
CA LEU A 163 3.34 3.20 -9.58
C LEU A 163 2.42 3.11 -10.81
N LYS A 164 2.46 1.99 -11.56
CA LYS A 164 1.79 1.89 -12.87
C LYS A 164 0.80 0.73 -12.99
N ARG A 165 1.25 -0.52 -12.85
CA ARG A 165 0.43 -1.71 -13.13
C ARG A 165 -0.72 -1.89 -12.13
N ASP A 166 -0.44 -1.63 -10.86
CA ASP A 166 -1.46 -1.74 -9.81
C ASP A 166 -2.31 -0.49 -9.65
N ARG A 167 -2.00 0.59 -10.38
CA ARG A 167 -2.78 1.83 -10.35
C ARG A 167 -4.25 1.52 -10.68
N PRO A 168 -5.19 1.81 -9.76
CA PRO A 168 -6.61 1.58 -10.00
C PRO A 168 -7.11 2.33 -11.23
N SER A 169 -7.96 1.68 -12.02
CA SER A 169 -8.70 2.32 -13.11
C SER A 169 -10.05 1.66 -13.32
N ALA A 170 -11.03 2.43 -13.80
CA ALA A 170 -12.39 1.93 -14.02
C ALA A 170 -12.38 0.78 -15.05
N SER A 171 -11.54 0.89 -16.08
CA SER A 171 -11.42 -0.16 -17.11
C SER A 171 -10.94 -1.49 -16.52
N ARG A 172 -9.91 -1.44 -15.67
CA ARG A 172 -9.37 -2.60 -14.95
C ARG A 172 -10.42 -3.21 -14.04
N LEU A 173 -11.07 -2.41 -13.19
CA LEU A 173 -12.10 -2.88 -12.26
C LEU A 173 -13.27 -3.53 -12.99
N LEU A 174 -13.81 -2.87 -14.04
CA LEU A 174 -14.92 -3.42 -14.81
C LEU A 174 -14.56 -4.73 -15.49
N ARG A 175 -13.33 -4.89 -15.97
CA ARG A 175 -12.85 -6.16 -16.57
C ARG A 175 -12.94 -7.31 -15.57
N PHE A 176 -12.52 -7.11 -14.32
CA PHE A 176 -12.62 -8.16 -13.29
C PHE A 176 -14.06 -8.46 -12.89
N ILE A 177 -14.89 -7.42 -12.72
CA ILE A 177 -16.33 -7.61 -12.47
C ILE A 177 -16.98 -8.38 -13.61
N SER A 178 -16.66 -8.04 -14.86
CA SER A 178 -17.20 -8.71 -16.06
C SER A 178 -16.71 -10.16 -16.19
N ALA A 179 -15.56 -10.49 -15.60
CA ALA A 179 -15.03 -11.85 -15.50
C ALA A 179 -15.66 -12.65 -14.34
N GLY A 180 -16.66 -12.10 -13.64
CA GLY A 180 -17.42 -12.77 -12.58
C GLY A 180 -16.88 -12.56 -11.17
N GLN A 181 -15.88 -11.70 -10.98
CA GLN A 181 -15.39 -11.37 -9.64
C GLN A 181 -16.42 -10.52 -8.88
N PRO A 182 -16.58 -10.72 -7.56
CA PRO A 182 -17.52 -9.96 -6.76
C PRO A 182 -17.10 -8.47 -6.68
N PRO A 183 -17.97 -7.52 -7.03
CA PRO A 183 -17.60 -6.09 -7.11
C PRO A 183 -17.03 -5.50 -5.82
N GLY A 184 -17.58 -5.85 -4.66
CA GLY A 184 -17.18 -5.32 -3.35
C GLY A 184 -15.71 -5.62 -2.99
N PRO A 185 -15.29 -6.88 -2.96
CA PRO A 185 -13.89 -7.24 -2.72
C PRO A 185 -12.92 -6.61 -3.72
N VAL A 186 -13.24 -6.61 -5.02
CA VAL A 186 -12.34 -6.07 -6.06
C VAL A 186 -12.14 -4.56 -5.90
N ILE A 187 -13.20 -3.80 -5.59
CA ILE A 187 -13.04 -2.36 -5.32
C ILE A 187 -12.35 -2.08 -3.97
N GLY A 188 -12.50 -2.97 -3.00
CA GLY A 188 -11.77 -2.92 -1.72
C GLY A 188 -10.26 -3.04 -1.90
N ASP A 189 -9.81 -3.93 -2.81
CA ASP A 189 -8.39 -4.07 -3.18
C ASP A 189 -7.82 -2.81 -3.85
N ASP A 190 -8.69 -1.99 -4.45
CA ASP A 190 -8.35 -0.67 -5.00
C ASP A 190 -8.49 0.47 -3.96
N ALA A 191 -8.60 0.13 -2.67
CA ALA A 191 -8.81 1.05 -1.55
C ALA A 191 -10.12 1.87 -1.65
N GLY A 192 -11.15 1.30 -2.29
CA GLY A 192 -12.50 1.86 -2.37
C GLY A 192 -12.75 2.78 -3.56
N ALA A 193 -14.03 3.14 -3.77
CA ALA A 193 -14.43 3.98 -4.91
C ALA A 193 -13.83 5.39 -4.86
N ASP A 194 -13.60 5.95 -3.67
CA ASP A 194 -13.00 7.27 -3.54
C ASP A 194 -11.55 7.27 -4.05
N ASN A 195 -10.78 6.22 -3.79
CA ASN A 195 -9.44 6.07 -4.34
C ASN A 195 -9.46 5.85 -5.85
N LEU A 196 -10.35 4.99 -6.33
CA LEU A 196 -10.55 4.76 -7.76
C LEU A 196 -10.82 6.07 -8.51
N LEU A 197 -11.67 6.95 -7.96
CA LEU A 197 -12.00 8.26 -8.53
C LEU A 197 -10.82 9.26 -8.47
N ARG A 198 -9.86 9.11 -7.55
CA ARG A 198 -8.62 9.89 -7.55
C ARG A 198 -7.62 9.36 -8.59
N CYS A 199 -7.57 8.05 -8.78
CA CYS A 199 -6.63 7.38 -9.68
C CYS A 199 -7.04 7.45 -11.16
N ASP A 200 -8.34 7.40 -11.46
CA ASP A 200 -8.94 7.52 -12.79
C ASP A 200 -10.11 8.54 -12.78
N PRO A 201 -9.82 9.86 -12.70
CA PRO A 201 -10.85 10.88 -12.48
C PRO A 201 -12.02 10.85 -13.47
N PRO A 202 -13.26 11.14 -13.02
CA PRO A 202 -14.44 11.21 -13.88
C PRO A 202 -14.22 12.05 -15.13
N SER A 203 -14.49 11.44 -16.28
CA SER A 203 -14.39 12.08 -17.59
C SER A 203 -15.48 11.57 -18.53
N SER A 204 -15.63 12.20 -19.68
CA SER A 204 -16.52 11.68 -20.73
C SER A 204 -16.10 10.29 -21.23
N VAL A 205 -14.80 9.97 -21.17
CA VAL A 205 -14.23 8.71 -21.67
C VAL A 205 -14.58 7.54 -20.76
N ASN A 206 -14.49 7.71 -19.43
CA ASN A 206 -14.73 6.63 -18.47
C ASN A 206 -16.16 6.63 -17.87
N ARG A 207 -17.00 7.61 -18.20
CA ARG A 207 -18.39 7.72 -17.70
C ARG A 207 -19.21 6.44 -17.87
N ALA A 208 -19.21 5.85 -19.07
CA ALA A 208 -19.97 4.64 -19.34
C ALA A 208 -19.44 3.43 -18.54
N THR A 209 -18.12 3.36 -18.34
CA THR A 209 -17.46 2.33 -17.53
C THR A 209 -17.86 2.46 -16.07
N TYR A 210 -17.80 3.67 -15.51
CA TYR A 210 -18.24 3.95 -14.15
C TYR A 210 -19.72 3.65 -13.93
N GLY A 211 -20.60 3.97 -14.89
CA GLY A 211 -22.01 3.63 -14.80
C GLY A 211 -22.27 2.12 -14.66
N LYS A 212 -21.50 1.29 -15.37
CA LYS A 212 -21.58 -0.17 -15.24
C LYS A 212 -21.06 -0.66 -13.88
N ILE A 213 -19.97 -0.06 -13.38
CA ILE A 213 -19.40 -0.38 -12.07
C ILE A 213 -20.39 -0.03 -10.97
N ALA A 214 -20.98 1.18 -10.98
CA ALA A 214 -21.95 1.62 -9.98
C ALA A 214 -23.18 0.68 -9.96
N ALA A 215 -23.70 0.30 -11.12
CA ALA A 215 -24.81 -0.65 -11.22
C ALA A 215 -24.44 -2.02 -10.61
N ALA A 216 -23.25 -2.55 -10.90
CA ALA A 216 -22.77 -3.80 -10.34
C ALA A 216 -22.58 -3.74 -8.82
N LEU A 217 -22.05 -2.62 -8.29
CA LEU A 217 -21.90 -2.39 -6.86
C LEU A 217 -23.26 -2.30 -6.14
N HIS A 218 -24.24 -1.60 -6.73
CA HIS A 218 -25.61 -1.56 -6.19
C HIS A 218 -26.24 -2.96 -6.14
N ALA A 219 -26.11 -3.73 -7.22
CA ALA A 219 -26.63 -5.09 -7.28
C ALA A 219 -25.97 -6.03 -6.25
N ALA A 220 -24.68 -5.78 -5.94
CA ALA A 220 -23.92 -6.54 -4.95
C ALA A 220 -24.09 -6.02 -3.50
N GLY A 221 -24.91 -5.00 -3.26
CA GLY A 221 -25.12 -4.41 -1.93
C GLY A 221 -23.99 -3.48 -1.46
N ALA A 222 -22.99 -3.19 -2.30
CA ALA A 222 -21.89 -2.26 -2.03
C ALA A 222 -22.33 -0.80 -2.24
N HIS A 223 -23.43 -0.40 -1.58
CA HIS A 223 -24.12 0.87 -1.81
C HIS A 223 -23.28 2.11 -1.51
N LYS A 224 -22.31 2.01 -0.58
CA LYS A 224 -21.45 3.15 -0.24
C LYS A 224 -20.57 3.55 -1.43
N ASP A 225 -19.84 2.59 -1.98
CA ASP A 225 -18.98 2.79 -3.14
C ASP A 225 -19.78 3.18 -4.38
N ALA A 226 -20.93 2.54 -4.59
CA ALA A 226 -21.81 2.87 -5.71
C ALA A 226 -22.26 4.35 -5.65
N ARG A 227 -22.71 4.82 -4.48
CA ARG A 227 -23.15 6.21 -4.29
C ARG A 227 -22.02 7.23 -4.48
N LEU A 228 -20.77 6.90 -4.14
CA LEU A 228 -19.63 7.78 -4.40
C LEU A 228 -19.42 7.99 -5.90
N ILE A 229 -19.54 6.92 -6.69
CA ILE A 229 -19.45 6.99 -8.16
C ILE A 229 -20.64 7.79 -8.72
N ASP A 230 -21.87 7.53 -8.27
CA ASP A 230 -23.06 8.25 -8.71
C ASP A 230 -22.96 9.76 -8.45
N ALA A 231 -22.49 10.14 -7.25
CA ALA A 231 -22.30 11.53 -6.85
C ALA A 231 -21.25 12.24 -7.71
N ALA A 232 -20.15 11.55 -8.04
CA ALA A 232 -19.08 12.10 -8.86
C ALA A 232 -19.60 12.53 -10.25
N PHE A 233 -20.48 11.75 -10.87
CA PHE A 233 -21.05 12.08 -12.18
C PHE A 233 -22.28 13.00 -12.14
N SER A 234 -22.93 13.13 -10.98
CA SER A 234 -24.00 14.11 -10.75
C SER A 234 -23.44 15.53 -10.61
N ASN A 235 -22.24 15.67 -10.06
CA ASN A 235 -21.56 16.95 -9.86
C ASN A 235 -20.64 17.35 -11.04
N ALA A 236 -20.27 16.41 -11.93
CA ALA A 236 -19.31 16.62 -13.02
C ALA A 236 -19.87 17.31 -14.29
N ASN A 237 -20.81 18.25 -14.15
CA ASN A 237 -21.26 19.10 -15.26
C ASN A 237 -20.26 20.23 -15.63
N GLY A 238 -18.99 20.15 -15.20
CA GLY A 238 -17.95 21.10 -15.60
C GLY A 238 -16.54 20.57 -15.43
N GLY A 239 -15.80 20.48 -16.53
CA GLY A 239 -14.33 20.45 -16.55
C GLY A 239 -13.68 19.09 -16.78
N GLY A 240 -13.53 18.69 -18.04
CA GLY A 240 -12.64 17.60 -18.44
C GLY A 240 -11.27 18.12 -18.86
N VAL A 241 -10.20 17.45 -18.41
CA VAL A 241 -8.89 17.49 -19.06
C VAL A 241 -8.32 16.07 -19.01
N GLY A 242 -8.21 15.44 -20.18
CA GLY A 242 -7.54 14.16 -20.35
C GLY A 242 -6.03 14.35 -20.50
N THR A 243 -5.25 13.43 -19.95
CA THR A 243 -3.83 13.24 -20.30
C THR A 243 -3.64 11.77 -20.70
N PRO A 244 -2.94 11.45 -21.80
CA PRO A 244 -2.81 10.09 -22.29
C PRO A 244 -1.81 9.27 -21.47
N ALA A 245 -2.14 7.99 -21.25
CA ALA A 245 -1.24 7.01 -20.65
C ALA A 245 -0.14 6.58 -21.64
N PRO A 246 1.12 6.36 -21.20
CA PRO A 246 2.16 5.76 -22.05
C PRO A 246 1.99 4.24 -22.16
N ALA A 247 2.28 3.73 -23.35
CA ALA A 247 2.30 2.30 -23.66
C ALA A 247 3.47 1.59 -22.96
N ALA A 248 3.20 0.37 -22.49
CA ALA A 248 4.17 -0.51 -21.87
C ALA A 248 5.21 -1.00 -22.90
N VAL A 249 6.48 -1.00 -22.49
CA VAL A 249 7.57 -1.69 -23.19
C VAL A 249 7.59 -3.13 -22.68
N GLU A 250 7.46 -4.09 -23.60
CA GLU A 250 7.58 -5.52 -23.31
C GLU A 250 9.07 -5.88 -23.11
N SER A 251 9.44 -6.23 -21.88
CA SER A 251 10.64 -7.03 -21.59
C SER A 251 10.29 -8.51 -21.78
N GLU A 252 11.29 -9.34 -22.15
CA GLU A 252 11.17 -10.78 -22.40
C GLU A 252 10.75 -11.58 -21.14
N HIS A 253 9.49 -11.45 -20.75
CA HIS A 253 8.92 -12.20 -19.64
C HIS A 253 8.33 -13.52 -20.13
N ARG A 254 8.62 -14.61 -19.42
CA ARG A 254 8.12 -15.95 -19.80
C ARG A 254 6.97 -16.36 -18.89
N ALA A 255 5.86 -16.76 -19.49
CA ALA A 255 4.75 -17.32 -18.74
C ALA A 255 5.13 -18.68 -18.14
N ALA A 256 4.74 -18.92 -16.89
CA ALA A 256 4.90 -20.20 -16.21
C ALA A 256 3.65 -20.57 -15.41
N THR A 257 3.53 -21.84 -15.05
CA THR A 257 2.46 -22.35 -14.19
C THR A 257 3.03 -23.09 -12.98
N ILE A 258 2.39 -22.96 -11.83
CA ILE A 258 2.80 -23.65 -10.62
C ILE A 258 2.50 -25.16 -10.73
N LEU A 259 3.53 -25.98 -10.54
CA LEU A 259 3.43 -27.44 -10.56
C LEU A 259 3.10 -28.03 -9.19
N ALA A 260 3.60 -27.43 -8.11
CA ALA A 260 3.41 -27.92 -6.76
C ALA A 260 1.97 -27.69 -6.29
N GLN A 261 1.41 -28.64 -5.53
CA GLN A 261 0.11 -28.44 -4.84
C GLN A 261 0.08 -27.16 -4.01
N ARG A 262 1.24 -26.83 -3.42
CA ARG A 262 1.49 -25.60 -2.68
C ARG A 262 2.95 -25.20 -2.86
N ALA A 263 3.18 -24.06 -3.47
CA ALA A 263 4.51 -23.47 -3.65
C ALA A 263 4.67 -22.28 -2.71
N THR A 264 5.57 -22.40 -1.72
CA THR A 264 5.89 -21.31 -0.80
C THR A 264 6.52 -20.16 -1.56
N LEU A 265 6.10 -18.93 -1.24
CA LEU A 265 6.71 -17.71 -1.74
C LEU A 265 7.70 -17.17 -0.72
N TYR A 266 8.78 -16.58 -1.19
CA TYR A 266 9.91 -16.11 -0.40
C TYR A 266 10.17 -14.62 -0.66
N THR A 267 10.63 -13.91 0.36
CA THR A 267 11.02 -12.50 0.24
C THR A 267 12.48 -12.32 -0.17
N ALA A 268 13.26 -13.40 -0.23
CA ALA A 268 14.61 -13.45 -0.77
C ALA A 268 14.85 -14.85 -1.38
N PRO A 269 15.84 -15.03 -2.27
CA PRO A 269 16.10 -16.33 -2.90
C PRO A 269 16.88 -17.29 -1.99
N ASP A 270 16.35 -17.55 -0.81
CA ASP A 270 16.87 -18.54 0.14
C ASP A 270 15.76 -19.12 1.03
N ASP A 271 16.05 -20.25 1.68
CA ASP A 271 15.05 -20.95 2.50
C ASP A 271 14.74 -20.23 3.84
N ALA A 272 15.59 -19.33 4.32
CA ALA A 272 15.40 -18.63 5.59
C ALA A 272 14.33 -17.53 5.50
N HIS A 273 14.09 -17.01 4.30
CA HIS A 273 13.12 -15.94 4.03
C HIS A 273 11.79 -16.47 3.47
N ALA A 274 11.38 -17.66 3.92
CA ALA A 274 10.07 -18.22 3.60
C ALA A 274 8.96 -17.33 4.16
N SER A 275 8.06 -16.86 3.29
CA SER A 275 6.89 -16.11 3.71
C SER A 275 5.71 -17.05 4.00
N ARG A 276 4.65 -16.51 4.61
CA ARG A 276 3.39 -17.23 4.77
C ARG A 276 2.59 -17.32 3.46
N ALA A 277 2.93 -16.51 2.46
CA ALA A 277 2.28 -16.53 1.17
C ALA A 277 2.71 -17.77 0.38
N TYR A 278 1.78 -18.31 -0.39
CA TYR A 278 2.00 -19.45 -1.27
C TYR A 278 1.10 -19.31 -2.49
N LEU A 279 1.51 -19.96 -3.57
CA LEU A 279 0.67 -20.21 -4.74
C LEU A 279 0.29 -21.68 -4.77
N VAL A 280 -0.80 -22.00 -5.45
CA VAL A 280 -1.30 -23.37 -5.58
C VAL A 280 -1.13 -23.88 -6.99
N GLN A 281 -1.25 -25.19 -7.16
CA GLN A 281 -1.09 -25.84 -8.45
C GLN A 281 -2.00 -25.20 -9.51
N ASN A 282 -1.44 -24.98 -10.70
CA ASN A 282 -2.05 -24.32 -11.86
C ASN A 282 -2.21 -22.80 -11.77
N ASP A 283 -1.79 -22.14 -10.68
CA ASP A 283 -1.67 -20.68 -10.69
C ASP A 283 -0.71 -20.27 -11.81
N ALA A 284 -1.09 -19.22 -12.54
CA ALA A 284 -0.29 -18.66 -13.62
C ALA A 284 0.58 -17.53 -13.08
N VAL A 285 1.86 -17.55 -13.45
CA VAL A 285 2.82 -16.51 -13.09
C VAL A 285 3.63 -16.08 -14.30
N THR A 286 4.19 -14.89 -14.21
CA THR A 286 5.14 -14.37 -15.19
C THR A 286 6.53 -14.39 -14.57
N VAL A 287 7.48 -15.10 -15.17
CA VAL A 287 8.86 -15.14 -14.67
C VAL A 287 9.61 -13.89 -15.13
N LEU A 288 10.01 -13.08 -14.16
CA LEU A 288 10.76 -11.84 -14.37
C LEU A 288 12.26 -12.08 -14.40
N LYS A 289 12.76 -12.96 -13.52
CA LYS A 289 14.20 -13.27 -13.40
C LYS A 289 14.42 -14.71 -12.94
N GLN A 290 15.48 -15.35 -13.40
CA GLN A 290 15.93 -16.67 -12.92
C GLN A 290 17.40 -16.60 -12.49
N SER A 291 17.62 -16.02 -11.32
CA SER A 291 18.94 -15.95 -10.69
C SER A 291 18.73 -15.52 -9.24
N PRO A 292 19.33 -16.20 -8.25
CA PRO A 292 20.35 -17.24 -8.37
C PRO A 292 19.81 -18.60 -8.84
N ALA A 293 20.70 -19.54 -9.14
CA ALA A 293 20.32 -20.88 -9.59
C ALA A 293 19.35 -21.56 -8.59
N GLY A 294 18.31 -22.19 -9.11
CA GLY A 294 17.24 -22.80 -8.30
C GLY A 294 16.13 -21.84 -7.89
N TRP A 295 16.24 -20.54 -8.20
CA TRP A 295 15.25 -19.53 -7.83
C TRP A 295 14.73 -18.77 -9.04
N ALA A 296 13.44 -18.44 -9.00
CA ALA A 296 12.78 -17.57 -9.95
C ALA A 296 12.14 -16.41 -9.19
N TYR A 297 12.29 -15.20 -9.72
CA TYR A 297 11.48 -14.04 -9.32
C TYR A 297 10.28 -13.98 -10.24
N VAL A 298 9.09 -14.02 -9.66
CA VAL A 298 7.85 -14.15 -10.39
C VAL A 298 6.88 -13.03 -10.04
N ASP A 299 6.08 -12.67 -11.03
CA ASP A 299 4.94 -11.80 -10.93
C ASP A 299 3.65 -12.64 -10.98
N TYR A 300 2.96 -12.74 -9.85
CA TYR A 300 1.63 -13.32 -9.76
C TYR A 300 0.58 -12.23 -9.78
N VAL A 301 -0.44 -12.40 -10.62
CA VAL A 301 -1.58 -11.48 -10.70
C VAL A 301 -2.76 -12.14 -10.01
N ASN A 302 -3.22 -11.57 -8.90
CA ASN A 302 -4.34 -12.12 -8.15
C ASN A 302 -5.68 -11.92 -8.89
N ALA A 303 -6.77 -12.43 -8.30
CA ALA A 303 -8.11 -12.37 -8.89
C ALA A 303 -8.65 -10.95 -9.10
N SER A 304 -8.15 -9.94 -8.39
CA SER A 304 -8.49 -8.52 -8.60
C SER A 304 -7.51 -7.79 -9.52
N GLY A 305 -6.50 -8.50 -10.03
CA GLY A 305 -5.47 -7.99 -10.92
C GLY A 305 -4.25 -7.42 -10.23
N LYS A 306 -4.18 -7.47 -8.89
CA LYS A 306 -3.04 -6.94 -8.14
C LYS A 306 -1.83 -7.84 -8.31
N HIS A 307 -0.69 -7.21 -8.55
CA HIS A 307 0.57 -7.89 -8.74
C HIS A 307 1.19 -8.24 -7.39
N LEU A 308 1.76 -9.43 -7.28
CA LEU A 308 2.54 -9.91 -6.14
C LEU A 308 3.88 -10.42 -6.67
N LEU A 309 4.93 -9.63 -6.44
CA LEU A 309 6.29 -10.01 -6.82
C LEU A 309 6.97 -10.78 -5.69
N ARG A 310 7.43 -12.00 -5.97
CA ARG A 310 8.08 -12.88 -4.98
C ARG A 310 9.08 -13.83 -5.60
N TRP A 311 9.99 -14.33 -4.75
CA TRP A 311 10.86 -15.45 -5.06
C TRP A 311 10.12 -16.79 -4.87
N ILE A 312 10.37 -17.73 -5.77
CA ILE A 312 9.87 -19.10 -5.73
C ILE A 312 10.97 -20.06 -6.20
N LYS A 313 10.92 -21.32 -5.76
CA LYS A 313 11.86 -22.34 -6.26
C LYS A 313 11.53 -22.67 -7.71
N ALA A 314 12.54 -22.61 -8.57
CA ALA A 314 12.38 -22.75 -10.02
C ALA A 314 11.86 -24.14 -10.44
N ASP A 315 12.13 -25.18 -9.64
CA ASP A 315 11.64 -26.55 -9.85
C ASP A 315 10.13 -26.71 -9.58
N GLN A 316 9.49 -25.71 -8.98
CA GLN A 316 8.04 -25.66 -8.76
C GLN A 316 7.30 -25.02 -9.93
N LEU A 317 8.00 -24.62 -11.00
CA LEU A 317 7.44 -23.96 -12.17
C LEU A 317 7.54 -24.82 -13.42
N ALA A 318 6.48 -24.82 -14.23
CA ALA A 318 6.55 -25.21 -15.63
C ALA A 318 6.62 -23.93 -16.48
N ILE A 319 7.83 -23.60 -16.93
CA ILE A 319 8.07 -22.44 -17.81
C ILE A 319 7.67 -22.83 -19.24
N LYS A 320 6.76 -22.07 -19.83
CA LYS A 320 6.42 -22.24 -21.24
C LYS A 320 7.56 -21.68 -22.08
N SER A 321 8.05 -22.51 -23.00
CA SER A 321 9.05 -22.12 -24.01
C SER A 321 8.39 -21.40 -25.17
#